data_AF-A0A932G0M9-F1
#
_entry.id   AF-A0A932G0M9-F1
#
_cell.length_a   1.000
_cell.length_b   1.000
_cell.length_c   1.000
_cell.angle_alpha   90.00
_cell.angle_beta   90.00
_cell.angle_gamma   90.00
#
_symmetry.space_group_name_H-M   'P 1'
#
loop_
_entity.id
_entity.type
_entity.pdbx_description
1 polymer ?
#
loop_
_entity_poly.entity_id
_entity_poly.type
_entity_poly.pdbx_seq_one_letter_code
_entity_poly.pdbx_strand_id
1 'polypeptide(L)'
;MRLLRVIFCVLAASVTGCPEGDDDAGPDADADADSDADSDSDSDADGDADSDTDADTDADGDTDADGDTDADGDADSCEGVVCSDLDGPCSVGVCDPADGECDVDAINENEPCDDEDPETYFDACSDGACSGDLCEPDANEEDDVLGDATAIGVGMTEVLTLCPDDPDFFRIDTDLVAVQTYEIETSDGAGGCSVDTVVTAWAADGVTLLDDDDDGGSVGNCSLAKASAESGSPILIGVTGFDELELGPYALEVRRATEVEPNDVVEDATDPDRGDLGLLGGFGQPGDVDFFAIDVTGSCGGRVTVETSDGQGGCAADVRVTLFDPDGETELASDGGEGRCGALTEVVGPGLHFVRLDEVGGDETGDYHVAAIVEDIDGRPEAEPNDSLETATSSPVGMVCGSIDPAEQDDDNFSFRLRCGGDITVRADDGFGGCGTGTSSVGLRLFDSGGVELVPGSGGDGQCPLIDPEVLGGAANLTAGLYYVEVTDWDNNAAVPRYYVYITSSEVDAEPNDTIADAAGPFDATFAACGWSAEGSDVDLYELTVADGANVRVETVADGGDDCPMDTVVQLLDADGLALVEDDDGGGDVCSLIDPAEDAPAADLAAGTYFVAVRAYGQNAVGPYRLDVQIGQ
;
A
#
# COMPACT_ATOMS: atom_id res chain seq x y z
N MET A 1 70.96 -17.84 -17.89
CA MET A 1 72.05 -18.62 -18.52
C MET A 1 71.42 -19.52 -19.59
N ARG A 2 71.62 -19.27 -20.91
CA ARG A 2 71.16 -20.10 -22.06
C ARG A 2 69.61 -20.40 -22.16
N LEU A 3 68.92 -20.36 -23.30
CA LEU A 3 69.24 -20.04 -24.71
C LEU A 3 67.95 -20.09 -25.61
N LEU A 4 67.72 -19.15 -26.57
CA LEU A 4 66.87 -19.30 -27.81
C LEU A 4 65.33 -19.61 -27.65
N ARG A 5 64.37 -19.41 -28.57
CA ARG A 5 64.12 -18.67 -29.86
C ARG A 5 62.59 -18.82 -30.25
N VAL A 6 61.93 -18.23 -31.28
CA VAL A 6 62.27 -17.32 -32.41
C VAL A 6 61.04 -16.50 -32.95
N ILE A 7 61.18 -15.16 -33.02
CA ILE A 7 60.82 -14.19 -34.09
C ILE A 7 59.68 -14.51 -35.10
N PHE A 8 58.62 -13.65 -35.15
CA PHE A 8 58.22 -12.73 -36.26
C PHE A 8 56.96 -11.92 -35.81
N CYS A 9 56.80 -10.58 -35.83
CA CYS A 9 57.52 -9.36 -36.27
C CYS A 9 56.98 -8.66 -37.55
N VAL A 10 56.90 -7.31 -37.51
CA VAL A 10 56.57 -6.33 -38.59
C VAL A 10 55.08 -6.12 -38.92
N LEU A 11 54.53 -4.92 -39.19
CA LEU A 11 54.78 -3.53 -38.71
C LEU A 11 53.62 -2.61 -39.20
N ALA A 12 53.41 -1.47 -38.54
CA ALA A 12 52.39 -0.46 -38.85
C ALA A 12 52.53 0.29 -40.20
N ALA A 13 51.43 0.92 -40.63
CA ALA A 13 51.41 2.18 -41.39
C ALA A 13 50.11 2.97 -41.07
N SER A 14 50.17 4.29 -41.15
CA SER A 14 49.12 5.23 -40.69
C SER A 14 48.78 6.29 -41.75
N VAL A 15 47.90 7.25 -41.38
CA VAL A 15 47.66 8.60 -41.96
C VAL A 15 46.32 8.82 -42.70
N THR A 16 45.70 9.94 -42.29
CA THR A 16 44.45 10.64 -42.64
C THR A 16 44.06 10.80 -44.11
N GLY A 17 42.76 10.98 -44.38
CA GLY A 17 42.25 11.67 -45.57
C GLY A 17 40.71 11.80 -45.70
N CYS A 18 40.16 12.96 -45.33
CA CYS A 18 38.88 13.49 -45.86
C CYS A 18 39.18 14.28 -47.18
N PRO A 19 38.23 14.65 -48.08
CA PRO A 19 37.04 15.46 -47.74
C PRO A 19 35.78 15.27 -48.65
N GLU A 20 34.83 16.22 -48.58
CA GLU A 20 33.76 16.58 -49.57
C GLU A 20 32.60 15.56 -49.76
N GLY A 21 31.32 15.96 -49.86
CA GLY A 21 30.69 17.28 -49.74
C GLY A 21 29.23 17.34 -50.27
N ASP A 22 28.52 18.44 -49.98
CA ASP A 22 27.18 18.89 -50.43
C ASP A 22 25.90 18.21 -49.85
N ASP A 23 24.86 19.04 -49.68
CA ASP A 23 23.58 18.83 -48.98
C ASP A 23 22.39 18.54 -49.93
N ASP A 24 21.23 18.07 -49.40
CA ASP A 24 19.91 18.72 -49.62
C ASP A 24 18.70 18.02 -48.92
N ALA A 25 17.80 18.84 -48.38
CA ALA A 25 16.32 18.70 -48.26
C ALA A 25 15.61 17.45 -47.62
N GLY A 26 14.75 17.73 -46.62
CA GLY A 26 13.41 17.11 -46.46
C GLY A 26 12.31 17.99 -47.12
N PRO A 27 11.00 17.86 -46.80
CA PRO A 27 10.37 17.05 -45.74
C PRO A 27 9.08 16.28 -46.18
N ASP A 28 8.31 15.79 -45.20
CA ASP A 28 6.85 15.50 -45.12
C ASP A 28 6.11 14.67 -46.22
N ALA A 29 5.42 13.61 -45.77
CA ALA A 29 4.10 13.16 -46.28
C ALA A 29 3.47 12.08 -45.37
N ASP A 30 2.18 12.23 -45.04
CA ASP A 30 1.40 11.34 -44.17
C ASP A 30 0.88 10.08 -44.89
N ALA A 31 0.52 9.03 -44.12
CA ALA A 31 -0.27 7.89 -44.59
C ALA A 31 -0.96 7.16 -43.42
N ASP A 32 -2.24 7.47 -43.18
CA ASP A 32 -3.12 6.68 -42.31
C ASP A 32 -3.38 5.28 -42.91
N ALA A 33 -3.54 4.27 -42.06
CA ALA A 33 -4.00 2.95 -42.45
C ALA A 33 -4.63 2.20 -41.25
N ASP A 34 -5.94 2.34 -41.09
CA ASP A 34 -6.73 1.48 -40.19
C ASP A 34 -6.70 0.02 -40.71
N SER A 35 -6.65 -0.95 -39.80
CA SER A 35 -7.01 -2.33 -40.11
C SER A 35 -7.48 -3.07 -38.85
N ASP A 36 -8.79 -3.02 -38.59
CA ASP A 36 -9.46 -3.96 -37.69
C ASP A 36 -9.25 -5.40 -38.17
N ALA A 37 -9.15 -6.35 -37.24
CA ALA A 37 -8.94 -7.76 -37.56
C ALA A 37 -9.56 -8.69 -36.50
N ASP A 38 -10.89 -8.69 -36.39
CA ASP A 38 -11.63 -9.72 -35.66
C ASP A 38 -11.47 -11.10 -36.34
N SER A 39 -11.03 -12.11 -35.57
CA SER A 39 -11.25 -13.55 -35.82
C SER A 39 -10.61 -14.38 -34.70
N ASP A 40 -11.22 -15.42 -34.15
CA ASP A 40 -12.59 -15.91 -34.31
C ASP A 40 -13.01 -16.70 -33.05
N SER A 41 -14.30 -16.88 -32.87
CA SER A 41 -14.94 -17.64 -31.78
C SER A 41 -14.56 -19.12 -31.72
N ASP A 42 -14.36 -19.65 -30.51
CA ASP A 42 -14.58 -21.07 -30.22
C ASP A 42 -16.02 -21.30 -29.73
N SER A 43 -16.71 -22.28 -30.32
CA SER A 43 -18.05 -22.71 -29.91
C SER A 43 -18.22 -24.19 -30.23
N ASP A 44 -17.95 -25.05 -29.24
CA ASP A 44 -17.97 -26.49 -29.43
C ASP A 44 -19.41 -27.03 -29.59
N ALA A 45 -19.66 -27.62 -30.75
CA ALA A 45 -20.92 -28.26 -31.11
C ALA A 45 -20.65 -29.73 -31.48
N ASP A 46 -20.56 -30.57 -30.46
CA ASP A 46 -20.31 -32.01 -30.61
C ASP A 46 -21.49 -32.69 -31.32
N GLY A 47 -21.22 -33.33 -32.46
CA GLY A 47 -22.26 -34.05 -33.20
C GLY A 47 -21.68 -35.01 -34.22
N ASP A 48 -21.90 -36.31 -34.03
CA ASP A 48 -21.80 -37.29 -35.12
C ASP A 48 -22.57 -38.60 -34.87
N ALA A 49 -22.93 -39.25 -35.98
CA ALA A 49 -23.32 -40.66 -36.17
C ALA A 49 -24.82 -41.07 -36.20
N ASP A 50 -25.47 -40.80 -37.34
CA ASP A 50 -26.64 -41.55 -37.81
C ASP A 50 -26.35 -43.05 -38.06
N SER A 51 -27.39 -43.90 -37.95
CA SER A 51 -27.43 -45.17 -38.70
C SER A 51 -28.87 -45.65 -38.96
N ASP A 52 -29.26 -45.66 -40.24
CA ASP A 52 -30.61 -46.06 -40.69
C ASP A 52 -30.93 -47.55 -40.49
N THR A 53 -32.22 -47.90 -40.34
CA THR A 53 -32.82 -48.95 -41.19
C THR A 53 -34.36 -48.93 -41.24
N ASP A 54 -34.89 -48.76 -42.45
CA ASP A 54 -36.16 -49.24 -43.05
C ASP A 54 -37.32 -49.75 -42.15
N ALA A 55 -38.54 -49.22 -42.33
CA ALA A 55 -39.51 -49.82 -43.28
C ALA A 55 -40.93 -49.22 -43.19
N ASP A 56 -41.52 -48.84 -44.33
CA ASP A 56 -42.94 -48.47 -44.44
C ASP A 56 -43.88 -49.68 -44.25
N THR A 57 -45.08 -49.45 -43.71
CA THR A 57 -46.26 -50.30 -43.98
C THR A 57 -47.58 -49.53 -43.87
N ASP A 58 -48.23 -49.30 -45.02
CA ASP A 58 -49.55 -48.64 -45.09
C ASP A 58 -50.67 -49.49 -44.46
N ALA A 59 -51.66 -48.82 -43.88
CA ALA A 59 -52.99 -49.37 -43.61
C ALA A 59 -54.07 -48.26 -43.59
N ASP A 60 -54.83 -48.13 -44.68
CA ASP A 60 -55.98 -47.22 -44.77
C ASP A 60 -57.09 -47.56 -43.74
N GLY A 61 -57.82 -46.55 -43.25
CA GLY A 61 -58.73 -46.69 -42.10
C GLY A 61 -59.94 -45.75 -42.03
N ASP A 62 -60.56 -45.44 -43.18
CA ASP A 62 -61.87 -44.79 -43.36
C ASP A 62 -62.08 -43.32 -42.92
N THR A 63 -62.85 -42.61 -43.74
CA THR A 63 -63.38 -41.26 -43.50
C THR A 63 -64.90 -41.31 -43.29
N ASP A 64 -65.40 -40.63 -42.26
CA ASP A 64 -66.72 -39.97 -42.24
C ASP A 64 -66.50 -38.69 -41.38
N ALA A 65 -66.82 -37.45 -41.81
CA ALA A 65 -68.03 -36.89 -42.43
C ALA A 65 -69.08 -36.45 -41.40
N ASP A 66 -69.67 -35.28 -41.68
CA ASP A 66 -70.63 -34.52 -40.87
C ASP A 66 -70.10 -34.02 -39.49
N GLY A 67 -70.21 -32.75 -39.09
CA GLY A 67 -70.73 -31.57 -39.79
C GLY A 67 -71.99 -30.98 -39.17
N ASP A 68 -71.89 -30.47 -37.94
CA ASP A 68 -72.92 -29.64 -37.31
C ASP A 68 -72.34 -28.29 -36.85
N THR A 69 -73.21 -27.28 -36.77
CA THR A 69 -72.87 -25.95 -36.24
C THR A 69 -73.51 -25.77 -34.88
N ASP A 70 -72.70 -25.57 -33.84
CA ASP A 70 -73.15 -24.91 -32.63
C ASP A 70 -72.39 -23.59 -32.46
N ALA A 71 -73.07 -22.63 -31.82
CA ALA A 71 -72.61 -21.25 -31.68
C ALA A 71 -72.44 -20.94 -30.19
N ASP A 72 -71.52 -21.67 -29.57
CA ASP A 72 -70.92 -21.27 -28.32
C ASP A 72 -69.96 -20.10 -28.65
N GLY A 73 -70.03 -18.97 -27.98
CA GLY A 73 -70.75 -18.66 -26.74
C GLY A 73 -69.80 -17.98 -25.76
N ASP A 74 -68.56 -18.47 -25.80
CA ASP A 74 -67.39 -17.90 -25.16
C ASP A 74 -66.97 -16.66 -25.96
N ALA A 75 -67.53 -15.52 -25.57
CA ALA A 75 -66.81 -14.27 -25.77
C ALA A 75 -65.59 -14.35 -24.85
N ASP A 76 -64.40 -14.14 -25.39
CA ASP A 76 -63.18 -14.02 -24.59
C ASP A 76 -63.35 -12.81 -23.66
N SER A 77 -63.64 -13.09 -22.39
CA SER A 77 -63.97 -12.03 -21.41
C SER A 77 -62.76 -11.16 -21.10
N CYS A 78 -61.57 -11.59 -21.51
CA CYS A 78 -60.32 -10.86 -21.39
C CYS A 78 -59.99 -10.00 -22.63
N GLU A 79 -60.83 -9.97 -23.69
CA GLU A 79 -60.58 -9.17 -24.91
C GLU A 79 -60.61 -7.65 -24.61
N GLY A 80 -59.44 -7.10 -24.23
CA GLY A 80 -59.25 -5.71 -23.84
C GLY A 80 -59.26 -5.45 -22.34
N VAL A 81 -59.23 -6.49 -21.50
CA VAL A 81 -58.92 -6.38 -20.07
C VAL A 81 -57.40 -6.20 -19.92
N VAL A 82 -56.99 -5.37 -18.96
CA VAL A 82 -55.59 -5.16 -18.58
C VAL A 82 -55.54 -5.24 -17.06
N CYS A 83 -54.88 -6.26 -16.53
CA CYS A 83 -54.84 -6.54 -15.09
C CYS A 83 -53.61 -5.98 -14.38
N SER A 84 -52.79 -5.16 -15.05
CA SER A 84 -51.54 -4.60 -14.51
C SER A 84 -51.70 -3.66 -13.31
N ASP A 85 -52.94 -3.35 -12.91
CA ASP A 85 -53.24 -2.73 -11.61
C ASP A 85 -53.06 -3.72 -10.43
N LEU A 86 -52.75 -5.00 -10.72
CA LEU A 86 -52.39 -6.07 -9.78
C LEU A 86 -50.94 -6.58 -9.97
N ASP A 87 -50.13 -5.95 -10.85
CA ASP A 87 -48.71 -6.30 -10.99
C ASP A 87 -47.92 -5.73 -9.80
N GLY A 88 -47.11 -6.58 -9.16
CA GLY A 88 -46.21 -6.25 -8.05
C GLY A 88 -44.89 -7.01 -8.14
N PRO A 89 -44.01 -6.95 -7.11
CA PRO A 89 -42.74 -7.69 -7.12
C PRO A 89 -42.96 -9.22 -7.13
N CYS A 90 -44.01 -9.70 -6.45
CA CYS A 90 -44.28 -11.11 -6.22
C CYS A 90 -45.53 -11.66 -6.94
N SER A 91 -46.28 -10.80 -7.64
CA SER A 91 -47.53 -11.18 -8.30
C SER A 91 -47.71 -10.49 -9.64
N VAL A 92 -48.37 -11.16 -10.58
CA VAL A 92 -48.77 -10.61 -11.88
C VAL A 92 -50.28 -10.69 -12.04
N GLY A 93 -50.87 -9.64 -12.58
CA GLY A 93 -52.29 -9.58 -12.88
C GLY A 93 -52.63 -10.43 -14.10
N VAL A 94 -53.32 -11.55 -13.88
CA VAL A 94 -53.90 -12.39 -14.93
C VAL A 94 -55.42 -12.21 -14.99
N CYS A 95 -56.03 -12.52 -16.12
CA CYS A 95 -57.48 -12.42 -16.33
C CYS A 95 -58.08 -13.83 -16.46
N ASP A 96 -59.11 -14.16 -15.68
CA ASP A 96 -59.83 -15.44 -15.84
C ASP A 96 -60.66 -15.41 -17.14
N PRO A 97 -60.39 -16.28 -18.13
CA PRO A 97 -61.17 -16.35 -19.36
C PRO A 97 -62.66 -16.67 -19.14
N ALA A 98 -63.04 -17.21 -17.98
CA ALA A 98 -64.41 -17.64 -17.67
C ALA A 98 -65.38 -16.48 -17.40
N ASP A 99 -64.93 -15.35 -16.83
CA ASP A 99 -65.78 -14.19 -16.54
C ASP A 99 -65.12 -12.80 -16.75
N GLY A 100 -63.80 -12.75 -16.91
CA GLY A 100 -63.06 -11.51 -17.18
C GLY A 100 -62.72 -10.68 -15.94
N GLU A 101 -62.84 -11.24 -14.74
CA GLU A 101 -62.24 -10.65 -13.54
C GLU A 101 -60.71 -10.87 -13.54
N CYS A 102 -59.98 -10.03 -12.79
CA CYS A 102 -58.52 -10.09 -12.68
C CYS A 102 -58.14 -10.79 -11.37
N ASP A 103 -57.33 -11.85 -11.49
CA ASP A 103 -56.73 -12.60 -10.40
C ASP A 103 -55.22 -12.30 -10.31
N VAL A 104 -54.61 -12.67 -9.18
CA VAL A 104 -53.16 -12.65 -8.99
C VAL A 104 -52.59 -14.06 -9.23
N ASP A 105 -51.66 -14.18 -10.19
CA ASP A 105 -50.77 -15.33 -10.28
C ASP A 105 -49.46 -14.98 -9.54
N ALA A 106 -48.98 -15.92 -8.73
CA ALA A 106 -47.73 -15.79 -7.98
C ALA A 106 -46.51 -15.92 -8.91
N ILE A 107 -45.51 -15.05 -8.73
CA ILE A 107 -44.25 -15.03 -9.48
C ILE A 107 -43.07 -14.76 -8.55
N ASN A 108 -41.86 -15.02 -9.03
CA ASN A 108 -40.61 -14.67 -8.36
C ASN A 108 -40.47 -15.29 -6.95
N GLU A 109 -41.14 -16.43 -6.68
CA GLU A 109 -41.06 -17.13 -5.38
C GLU A 109 -39.60 -17.34 -4.94
N ASN A 110 -39.29 -16.97 -3.69
CA ASN A 110 -37.95 -16.90 -3.08
C ASN A 110 -36.98 -15.81 -3.62
N GLU A 111 -37.39 -14.94 -4.55
CA GLU A 111 -36.63 -13.73 -4.89
C GLU A 111 -36.90 -12.59 -3.88
N PRO A 112 -35.98 -11.61 -3.70
CA PRO A 112 -36.17 -10.47 -2.81
C PRO A 112 -37.29 -9.50 -3.24
N CYS A 113 -37.90 -8.83 -2.27
CA CYS A 113 -38.92 -7.79 -2.47
C CYS A 113 -38.87 -6.70 -1.37
N ASP A 114 -39.93 -5.90 -1.25
CA ASP A 114 -40.13 -4.84 -0.24
C ASP A 114 -41.65 -4.81 0.06
N ASP A 115 -42.04 -5.01 1.32
CA ASP A 115 -43.44 -5.04 1.78
C ASP A 115 -43.96 -3.72 2.38
N GLU A 116 -43.11 -2.67 2.39
CA GLU A 116 -43.28 -1.35 3.02
C GLU A 116 -43.39 -1.34 4.58
N ASP A 117 -43.17 -2.44 5.32
CA ASP A 117 -43.17 -2.46 6.80
C ASP A 117 -41.74 -2.49 7.42
N PRO A 118 -41.23 -1.37 7.97
CA PRO A 118 -39.87 -1.26 8.50
C PRO A 118 -39.68 -1.93 9.89
N GLU A 119 -40.62 -2.77 10.33
CA GLU A 119 -40.43 -3.68 11.47
C GLU A 119 -39.99 -5.10 11.01
N THR A 120 -40.03 -5.41 9.70
CA THR A 120 -39.65 -6.70 9.08
C THR A 120 -38.41 -6.62 8.18
N TYR A 121 -37.78 -7.77 7.96
CA TYR A 121 -36.53 -7.97 7.23
C TYR A 121 -36.60 -9.29 6.42
N PHE A 122 -35.70 -9.45 5.45
CA PHE A 122 -35.61 -10.64 4.59
C PHE A 122 -36.86 -10.88 3.73
N ASP A 123 -37.48 -9.76 3.34
CA ASP A 123 -38.64 -9.64 2.44
C ASP A 123 -38.47 -10.51 1.19
N ALA A 124 -39.20 -11.62 1.14
CA ALA A 124 -39.14 -12.58 0.06
C ALA A 124 -40.53 -12.89 -0.49
N CYS A 125 -40.61 -13.13 -1.80
CA CYS A 125 -41.85 -13.49 -2.47
C CYS A 125 -42.33 -14.90 -2.10
N SER A 126 -43.58 -15.02 -1.65
CA SER A 126 -44.18 -16.25 -1.11
C SER A 126 -45.70 -16.30 -1.34
N ASP A 127 -46.19 -17.33 -2.04
CA ASP A 127 -47.60 -17.52 -2.42
C ASP A 127 -48.22 -16.24 -3.08
N GLY A 128 -47.40 -15.47 -3.81
CA GLY A 128 -47.79 -14.25 -4.52
C GLY A 128 -47.79 -12.94 -3.70
N ALA A 129 -47.45 -13.00 -2.40
CA ALA A 129 -47.25 -11.84 -1.55
C ALA A 129 -45.74 -11.55 -1.35
N CYS A 130 -45.40 -10.30 -1.03
CA CYS A 130 -44.15 -9.99 -0.33
C CYS A 130 -44.43 -10.06 1.17
N SER A 131 -43.48 -10.58 1.94
CA SER A 131 -43.49 -10.51 3.41
C SER A 131 -42.10 -10.82 3.97
N GLY A 132 -41.59 -9.96 4.85
CA GLY A 132 -40.45 -10.31 5.70
C GLY A 132 -40.84 -11.10 6.95
N ASP A 133 -39.83 -11.58 7.67
CA ASP A 133 -39.94 -12.01 9.07
C ASP A 133 -39.34 -10.93 9.98
N LEU A 134 -39.61 -10.98 11.28
CA LEU A 134 -38.85 -10.14 12.22
C LEU A 134 -37.41 -10.66 12.27
N CYS A 135 -36.42 -9.76 12.31
CA CYS A 135 -35.08 -10.15 12.73
C CYS A 135 -35.19 -10.63 14.19
N GLU A 136 -35.09 -11.94 14.41
CA GLU A 136 -34.90 -12.51 15.74
C GLU A 136 -33.38 -12.67 15.91
N PRO A 137 -32.74 -11.86 16.77
CA PRO A 137 -31.33 -12.01 17.13
C PRO A 137 -31.04 -13.41 17.69
N ASP A 138 -29.77 -13.83 17.71
CA ASP A 138 -29.45 -15.23 17.96
C ASP A 138 -29.44 -15.66 19.45
N ALA A 139 -28.44 -16.43 19.87
CA ALA A 139 -28.31 -16.99 21.19
C ALA A 139 -27.33 -16.22 22.08
N ASN A 140 -26.46 -15.38 21.52
CA ASN A 140 -25.28 -14.90 22.24
C ASN A 140 -25.40 -13.50 22.87
N GLU A 141 -25.98 -12.48 22.20
CA GLU A 141 -26.62 -11.25 22.76
C GLU A 141 -25.86 -10.44 23.87
N GLU A 142 -24.62 -10.78 24.15
CA GLU A 142 -23.71 -10.06 25.06
C GLU A 142 -22.40 -9.72 24.31
N ASP A 143 -22.28 -10.12 23.04
CA ASP A 143 -21.13 -9.98 22.13
C ASP A 143 -21.32 -8.92 21.02
N ASP A 144 -22.40 -8.14 21.04
CA ASP A 144 -22.58 -6.87 20.30
C ASP A 144 -21.60 -5.75 20.75
N VAL A 145 -20.65 -6.08 21.65
CA VAL A 145 -19.50 -5.26 22.02
C VAL A 145 -18.20 -6.07 22.13
N LEU A 146 -17.15 -5.59 21.45
CA LEU A 146 -15.76 -6.09 21.46
C LEU A 146 -15.18 -6.48 22.85
N GLY A 147 -15.70 -5.90 23.93
CA GLY A 147 -15.26 -6.16 25.31
C GLY A 147 -15.74 -7.47 25.93
N ASP A 148 -16.81 -8.06 25.41
CA ASP A 148 -17.45 -9.29 25.93
C ASP A 148 -17.49 -10.43 24.88
N ALA A 149 -16.92 -10.19 23.68
CA ALA A 149 -16.79 -11.03 22.49
C ALA A 149 -16.66 -12.57 22.69
N THR A 150 -17.45 -13.33 21.92
CA THR A 150 -17.60 -14.78 22.03
C THR A 150 -16.38 -15.57 21.55
N ALA A 151 -15.97 -16.58 22.33
CA ALA A 151 -14.82 -17.42 22.01
C ALA A 151 -15.15 -18.48 20.94
N ILE A 152 -14.71 -18.26 19.70
CA ILE A 152 -14.95 -19.18 18.58
C ILE A 152 -13.92 -20.33 18.52
N GLY A 153 -14.38 -21.50 18.08
CA GLY A 153 -13.56 -22.70 17.97
C GLY A 153 -12.92 -22.86 16.58
N VAL A 154 -11.59 -22.90 16.51
CA VAL A 154 -10.85 -23.17 15.27
C VAL A 154 -11.25 -24.54 14.68
N GLY A 155 -11.62 -24.57 13.40
CA GLY A 155 -12.16 -25.75 12.73
C GLY A 155 -13.61 -26.08 13.13
N MET A 156 -14.38 -25.08 13.56
CA MET A 156 -15.82 -25.16 13.81
C MET A 156 -16.52 -24.05 13.03
N THR A 157 -17.71 -24.36 12.51
CA THR A 157 -18.62 -23.39 11.89
C THR A 157 -19.72 -23.08 12.90
N GLU A 158 -19.86 -21.81 13.29
CA GLU A 158 -21.03 -21.32 14.02
C GLU A 158 -21.99 -20.63 13.04
N VAL A 159 -23.28 -20.54 13.38
CA VAL A 159 -24.32 -19.95 12.53
C VAL A 159 -25.12 -18.94 13.36
N LEU A 160 -25.11 -17.69 12.91
CA LEU A 160 -25.53 -16.49 13.64
C LEU A 160 -26.49 -15.66 12.77
N THR A 161 -26.93 -14.48 13.22
CA THR A 161 -27.86 -13.64 12.42
C THR A 161 -27.64 -12.15 12.67
N LEU A 162 -27.12 -11.45 11.67
CA LEU A 162 -26.92 -10.00 11.70
C LEU A 162 -28.26 -9.27 11.68
N CYS A 163 -28.47 -8.36 12.63
CA CYS A 163 -29.64 -7.48 12.73
C CYS A 163 -29.22 -5.99 12.77
N PRO A 164 -30.15 -5.02 12.68
CA PRO A 164 -29.79 -3.60 12.71
C PRO A 164 -29.26 -3.16 14.08
N ASP A 165 -28.19 -2.34 14.07
CA ASP A 165 -27.39 -1.98 15.26
C ASP A 165 -26.72 -3.19 15.98
N ASP A 166 -26.58 -4.35 15.32
CA ASP A 166 -26.19 -5.65 15.93
C ASP A 166 -24.90 -6.25 15.29
N PRO A 167 -23.69 -5.83 15.73
CA PRO A 167 -22.40 -6.27 15.19
C PRO A 167 -21.74 -7.40 16.00
N ASP A 168 -21.64 -8.61 15.42
CA ASP A 168 -21.13 -9.79 16.11
C ASP A 168 -19.61 -9.75 16.37
N PHE A 169 -19.17 -9.69 17.63
CA PHE A 169 -17.74 -9.75 17.99
C PHE A 169 -17.29 -11.13 18.50
N PHE A 170 -16.23 -11.68 17.88
CA PHE A 170 -15.63 -12.98 18.24
C PHE A 170 -14.20 -12.84 18.75
N ARG A 171 -13.69 -13.93 19.33
CA ARG A 171 -12.34 -14.04 19.87
C ARG A 171 -11.71 -15.40 19.60
N ILE A 172 -10.61 -15.43 18.83
CA ILE A 172 -9.81 -16.64 18.60
C ILE A 172 -8.83 -16.82 19.77
N ASP A 173 -8.96 -17.91 20.54
CA ASP A 173 -7.97 -18.33 21.53
C ASP A 173 -6.81 -19.09 20.85
N THR A 174 -5.68 -18.40 20.61
CA THR A 174 -4.46 -19.01 20.04
C THR A 174 -3.85 -20.08 20.97
N ASP A 175 -3.53 -21.27 20.45
CA ASP A 175 -3.02 -22.41 21.22
C ASP A 175 -1.60 -22.89 20.83
N LEU A 176 -1.03 -22.35 19.74
CA LEU A 176 0.32 -22.67 19.26
C LEU A 176 1.41 -21.82 19.93
N VAL A 177 2.67 -22.25 19.81
CA VAL A 177 3.87 -21.62 20.40
C VAL A 177 4.69 -20.85 19.35
N ALA A 178 4.06 -20.46 18.24
CA ALA A 178 4.61 -19.68 17.13
C ALA A 178 3.55 -18.69 16.61
N VAL A 179 3.90 -17.80 15.68
CA VAL A 179 2.94 -16.96 14.94
C VAL A 179 2.10 -17.86 14.03
N GLN A 180 0.77 -17.78 14.10
CA GLN A 180 -0.14 -18.55 13.24
C GLN A 180 -1.09 -17.59 12.51
N THR A 181 -1.22 -17.76 11.19
CA THR A 181 -2.23 -17.11 10.36
C THR A 181 -3.54 -17.89 10.42
N TYR A 182 -4.65 -17.21 10.65
CA TYR A 182 -5.99 -17.76 10.64
C TYR A 182 -6.75 -17.24 9.42
N GLU A 183 -7.48 -18.12 8.77
CA GLU A 183 -8.44 -17.78 7.71
C GLU A 183 -9.82 -17.67 8.35
N ILE A 184 -10.55 -16.62 8.01
CA ILE A 184 -11.83 -16.26 8.62
C ILE A 184 -12.82 -16.09 7.45
N GLU A 185 -13.62 -17.12 7.19
CA GLU A 185 -14.56 -17.16 6.05
C GLU A 185 -16.00 -17.01 6.57
N THR A 186 -16.77 -16.12 5.94
CA THR A 186 -18.24 -16.06 6.10
C THR A 186 -18.93 -16.80 4.95
N SER A 187 -20.15 -17.30 5.17
CA SER A 187 -20.93 -18.03 4.16
C SER A 187 -22.41 -18.15 4.56
N ASP A 188 -23.23 -18.77 3.70
CA ASP A 188 -24.59 -19.21 4.03
C ASP A 188 -24.66 -20.53 4.83
N GLY A 189 -23.51 -21.13 5.17
CA GLY A 189 -23.40 -22.44 5.83
C GLY A 189 -23.79 -23.65 4.96
N ALA A 190 -24.15 -23.43 3.69
CA ALA A 190 -24.47 -24.44 2.69
C ALA A 190 -23.45 -24.50 1.52
N GLY A 191 -22.54 -23.53 1.43
CA GLY A 191 -21.53 -23.40 0.38
C GLY A 191 -21.88 -22.35 -0.68
N GLY A 192 -22.62 -21.32 -0.28
CA GLY A 192 -22.86 -20.07 -1.00
C GLY A 192 -22.71 -18.87 -0.05
N CYS A 193 -23.27 -17.73 -0.46
CA CYS A 193 -23.28 -16.50 0.31
C CYS A 193 -24.68 -15.88 0.23
N SER A 194 -25.21 -15.40 1.36
CA SER A 194 -26.59 -14.92 1.51
C SER A 194 -26.72 -13.51 2.10
N VAL A 195 -25.60 -12.93 2.55
CA VAL A 195 -25.47 -11.60 3.14
C VAL A 195 -24.11 -11.06 2.67
N ASP A 196 -24.04 -9.82 2.22
CA ASP A 196 -22.78 -9.13 1.92
C ASP A 196 -22.12 -8.71 3.25
N THR A 197 -20.98 -9.33 3.63
CA THR A 197 -20.39 -9.16 4.97
C THR A 197 -19.06 -8.43 4.95
N VAL A 198 -18.74 -7.75 6.04
CA VAL A 198 -17.41 -7.20 6.31
C VAL A 198 -16.79 -7.89 7.52
N VAL A 199 -15.53 -8.32 7.39
CA VAL A 199 -14.73 -8.85 8.50
C VAL A 199 -13.63 -7.88 8.87
N THR A 200 -13.59 -7.54 10.16
CA THR A 200 -12.63 -6.63 10.79
C THR A 200 -11.83 -7.41 11.85
N ALA A 201 -10.56 -7.09 12.09
CA ALA A 201 -9.75 -7.83 13.08
C ALA A 201 -8.75 -6.96 13.86
N TRP A 202 -8.63 -7.24 15.17
CA TRP A 202 -7.74 -6.54 16.10
C TRP A 202 -6.95 -7.51 16.99
N ALA A 203 -5.77 -7.06 17.41
CA ALA A 203 -5.00 -7.69 18.48
C ALA A 203 -5.65 -7.45 19.86
N ALA A 204 -5.28 -8.27 20.84
CA ALA A 204 -5.79 -8.23 22.21
C ALA A 204 -5.58 -6.92 22.99
N ASP A 205 -4.78 -5.98 22.47
CA ASP A 205 -4.55 -4.64 23.03
C ASP A 205 -5.26 -3.51 22.26
N GLY A 206 -5.97 -3.83 21.17
CA GLY A 206 -6.73 -2.90 20.34
C GLY A 206 -5.98 -2.33 19.14
N VAL A 207 -4.80 -2.85 18.80
CA VAL A 207 -4.15 -2.57 17.50
C VAL A 207 -4.90 -3.29 16.39
N THR A 208 -5.27 -2.60 15.31
CA THR A 208 -5.88 -3.22 14.13
C THR A 208 -4.90 -4.13 13.40
N LEU A 209 -5.35 -5.33 13.06
CA LEU A 209 -4.63 -6.33 12.24
C LEU A 209 -5.15 -6.35 10.80
N LEU A 210 -6.44 -6.03 10.63
CA LEU A 210 -7.14 -5.87 9.37
C LEU A 210 -8.19 -4.78 9.59
N ASP A 211 -8.12 -3.69 8.82
CA ASP A 211 -9.08 -2.58 8.93
C ASP A 211 -10.49 -3.08 8.56
N ASP A 212 -10.69 -3.49 7.30
CA ASP A 212 -11.91 -4.08 6.77
C ASP A 212 -11.55 -5.09 5.64
N ASP A 213 -12.39 -6.13 5.43
CA ASP A 213 -12.36 -7.07 4.30
C ASP A 213 -13.81 -7.40 3.90
N ASP A 214 -14.21 -7.02 2.67
CA ASP A 214 -15.54 -7.18 2.10
C ASP A 214 -15.59 -8.32 1.05
N ASP A 215 -14.76 -8.31 -0.01
CA ASP A 215 -14.87 -9.28 -1.13
C ASP A 215 -13.69 -10.28 -1.30
N GLY A 216 -13.59 -11.27 -0.40
CA GLY A 216 -12.56 -12.33 -0.45
C GLY A 216 -13.03 -13.79 -0.65
N GLY A 217 -14.32 -14.06 -0.42
CA GLY A 217 -14.89 -15.40 -0.21
C GLY A 217 -14.83 -16.34 -1.41
N SER A 218 -14.85 -17.66 -1.12
CA SER A 218 -14.88 -18.68 -2.17
C SER A 218 -16.17 -18.69 -3.02
N VAL A 219 -17.23 -18.01 -2.56
CA VAL A 219 -18.48 -17.76 -3.29
C VAL A 219 -19.10 -16.40 -2.91
N GLY A 220 -19.49 -15.59 -3.90
CA GLY A 220 -20.33 -14.40 -3.69
C GLY A 220 -19.59 -13.21 -3.09
N ASN A 221 -20.30 -12.39 -2.31
CA ASN A 221 -19.81 -11.19 -1.64
C ASN A 221 -19.59 -11.46 -0.13
N CYS A 222 -19.03 -12.63 0.20
CA CYS A 222 -18.70 -12.98 1.58
C CYS A 222 -17.20 -12.75 1.81
N SER A 223 -16.81 -12.41 3.03
CA SER A 223 -15.42 -12.07 3.38
C SER A 223 -14.52 -13.31 3.48
N LEU A 224 -13.21 -13.13 3.24
CA LEU A 224 -12.18 -14.15 3.50
C LEU A 224 -10.93 -13.50 4.09
N ALA A 225 -11.07 -12.97 5.29
CA ALA A 225 -9.99 -12.32 6.00
C ALA A 225 -8.88 -13.32 6.40
N LYS A 226 -7.63 -12.86 6.32
CA LYS A 226 -6.45 -13.52 6.89
C LYS A 226 -5.85 -12.66 8.00
N ALA A 227 -5.70 -13.21 9.20
CA ALA A 227 -5.16 -12.50 10.37
C ALA A 227 -4.14 -13.37 11.13
N SER A 228 -2.96 -12.81 11.41
CA SER A 228 -1.86 -13.49 12.11
C SER A 228 -1.73 -13.04 13.56
N ALA A 229 -1.35 -13.96 14.47
CA ALA A 229 -1.09 -13.62 15.86
C ALA A 229 0.00 -14.49 16.53
N GLU A 230 0.73 -13.87 17.47
CA GLU A 230 1.69 -14.54 18.34
C GLU A 230 1.05 -15.51 19.36
N SER A 231 1.83 -16.52 19.75
CA SER A 231 1.59 -17.48 20.84
C SER A 231 0.96 -16.89 22.12
N GLY A 232 -0.38 -16.98 22.25
CA GLY A 232 -1.12 -16.63 23.46
C GLY A 232 -1.73 -15.21 23.46
N SER A 233 -1.62 -14.50 22.34
CA SER A 233 -2.31 -13.23 22.08
C SER A 233 -3.58 -13.51 21.27
N PRO A 234 -4.79 -13.46 21.85
CA PRO A 234 -6.00 -13.74 21.10
C PRO A 234 -6.28 -12.66 20.04
N ILE A 235 -6.78 -13.09 18.89
CA ILE A 235 -7.35 -12.19 17.87
C ILE A 235 -8.79 -11.89 18.28
N LEU A 236 -9.20 -10.62 18.18
CA LEU A 236 -10.59 -10.18 18.23
C LEU A 236 -11.07 -9.93 16.81
N ILE A 237 -12.29 -10.33 16.49
CA ILE A 237 -12.93 -10.17 15.17
C ILE A 237 -14.25 -9.45 15.36
N GLY A 238 -14.61 -8.58 14.44
CA GLY A 238 -15.99 -8.09 14.28
C GLY A 238 -16.52 -8.50 12.91
N VAL A 239 -17.77 -8.97 12.86
CA VAL A 239 -18.50 -9.22 11.62
C VAL A 239 -19.69 -8.26 11.54
N THR A 240 -19.88 -7.62 10.39
CA THR A 240 -21.05 -6.78 10.10
C THR A 240 -21.57 -7.06 8.69
N GLY A 241 -22.74 -6.50 8.37
CA GLY A 241 -23.13 -6.29 6.98
C GLY A 241 -22.25 -5.24 6.30
N PHE A 242 -22.24 -5.23 4.97
CA PHE A 242 -21.61 -4.19 4.14
C PHE A 242 -22.36 -2.83 4.23
N ASP A 243 -23.68 -2.85 4.39
CA ASP A 243 -24.47 -1.66 4.72
C ASP A 243 -25.62 -1.97 5.71
N GLU A 244 -26.46 -0.97 6.02
CA GLU A 244 -27.58 -1.08 6.97
C GLU A 244 -28.73 -2.01 6.49
N LEU A 245 -28.64 -2.59 5.29
CA LEU A 245 -29.66 -3.46 4.67
C LEU A 245 -29.15 -4.90 4.44
N GLU A 246 -27.83 -5.09 4.29
CA GLU A 246 -27.17 -6.39 4.16
C GLU A 246 -27.12 -7.10 5.53
N LEU A 247 -28.23 -7.75 5.86
CA LEU A 247 -28.50 -8.37 7.15
C LEU A 247 -28.90 -9.84 6.99
N GLY A 248 -28.95 -10.57 8.10
CA GLY A 248 -29.58 -11.89 8.18
C GLY A 248 -28.64 -13.05 8.49
N PRO A 249 -29.07 -14.29 8.20
CA PRO A 249 -28.37 -15.49 8.63
C PRO A 249 -27.07 -15.69 7.85
N TYR A 250 -25.98 -15.84 8.59
CA TYR A 250 -24.66 -16.16 8.06
C TYR A 250 -23.98 -17.22 8.94
N ALA A 251 -22.90 -17.79 8.43
CA ALA A 251 -22.10 -18.81 9.08
C ALA A 251 -20.63 -18.43 9.05
N LEU A 252 -19.99 -18.42 10.22
CA LEU A 252 -18.58 -18.06 10.41
C LEU A 252 -17.74 -19.33 10.63
N GLU A 253 -16.70 -19.53 9.83
CA GLU A 253 -15.69 -20.56 10.06
C GLU A 253 -14.29 -19.96 10.19
N VAL A 254 -13.60 -20.30 11.28
CA VAL A 254 -12.19 -19.94 11.50
C VAL A 254 -11.31 -21.17 11.27
N ARG A 255 -10.41 -21.11 10.28
CA ARG A 255 -9.42 -22.14 9.98
C ARG A 255 -8.02 -21.65 10.31
N ARG A 256 -7.05 -22.56 10.33
CA ARG A 256 -5.62 -22.20 10.27
C ARG A 256 -5.21 -22.26 8.82
N ALA A 257 -4.50 -21.23 8.34
CA ALA A 257 -3.89 -21.27 7.03
C ALA A 257 -2.86 -22.43 6.97
N THR A 258 -2.93 -23.21 5.89
CA THR A 258 -1.95 -24.23 5.54
C THR A 258 -1.16 -23.77 4.33
N GLU A 259 -0.10 -24.51 3.99
CA GLU A 259 0.45 -24.41 2.64
C GLU A 259 -0.56 -24.86 1.56
N VAL A 260 -0.30 -24.48 0.31
CA VAL A 260 -1.12 -24.82 -0.85
C VAL A 260 -0.29 -25.64 -1.83
N GLU A 261 -0.66 -26.91 -1.99
CA GLU A 261 0.04 -27.90 -2.82
C GLU A 261 -0.56 -27.99 -4.24
N PRO A 262 0.26 -28.09 -5.31
CA PRO A 262 1.72 -28.22 -5.30
C PRO A 262 2.45 -26.90 -5.06
N ASN A 263 3.57 -26.93 -4.32
CA ASN A 263 4.49 -25.79 -4.15
C ASN A 263 5.99 -26.17 -4.39
N ASP A 264 6.23 -27.25 -5.15
CA ASP A 264 7.54 -27.84 -5.55
C ASP A 264 8.54 -26.84 -6.20
N VAL A 265 8.07 -25.70 -6.69
CA VAL A 265 8.82 -24.71 -7.51
C VAL A 265 8.37 -23.27 -7.26
N VAL A 266 9.22 -22.30 -7.61
CA VAL A 266 8.95 -20.85 -7.49
C VAL A 266 7.67 -20.44 -8.23
N GLU A 267 7.40 -20.98 -9.42
CA GLU A 267 6.20 -20.61 -10.19
C GLU A 267 4.87 -21.11 -9.59
N ASP A 268 4.93 -22.09 -8.69
CA ASP A 268 3.78 -22.67 -7.98
C ASP A 268 3.86 -22.36 -6.45
N ALA A 269 4.69 -21.39 -6.03
CA ALA A 269 4.91 -21.08 -4.62
C ALA A 269 3.62 -20.70 -3.88
N THR A 270 3.46 -21.16 -2.64
CA THR A 270 2.35 -20.75 -1.76
C THR A 270 2.46 -19.26 -1.46
N ASP A 271 1.45 -18.49 -1.86
CA ASP A 271 1.36 -17.05 -1.61
C ASP A 271 0.32 -16.75 -0.51
N PRO A 272 0.74 -16.49 0.74
CA PRO A 272 -0.12 -16.00 1.81
C PRO A 272 -0.21 -14.46 1.80
N ASP A 273 -1.43 -13.93 1.64
CA ASP A 273 -1.73 -12.53 1.27
C ASP A 273 -1.40 -11.42 2.32
N ARG A 274 -0.47 -11.65 3.26
CA ARG A 274 0.23 -10.61 4.05
C ARG A 274 1.46 -11.18 4.78
N GLY A 275 2.53 -10.38 4.84
CA GLY A 275 3.91 -10.80 5.18
C GLY A 275 4.22 -11.33 6.59
N ASP A 276 3.24 -11.44 7.49
CA ASP A 276 3.38 -12.18 8.75
C ASP A 276 2.86 -13.60 8.57
N LEU A 277 3.72 -14.48 8.03
CA LEU A 277 3.35 -15.86 7.74
C LEU A 277 3.31 -16.68 9.02
N GLY A 278 2.27 -17.49 9.16
CA GLY A 278 2.18 -18.54 10.16
C GLY A 278 1.42 -19.72 9.57
N LEU A 279 2.11 -20.61 8.86
CA LEU A 279 1.51 -21.68 8.06
C LEU A 279 1.86 -23.06 8.61
N LEU A 280 0.89 -23.98 8.52
CA LEU A 280 1.11 -25.42 8.71
C LEU A 280 1.38 -26.07 7.34
N GLY A 281 2.53 -26.75 7.23
CA GLY A 281 2.92 -27.52 6.05
C GLY A 281 3.46 -28.91 6.42
N GLY A 282 3.97 -29.68 5.46
CA GLY A 282 4.60 -30.96 5.75
C GLY A 282 4.96 -31.82 4.55
N PHE A 283 6.27 -32.03 4.36
CA PHE A 283 6.88 -32.95 3.37
C PHE A 283 6.15 -34.31 3.31
N GLY A 284 5.33 -34.51 2.28
CA GLY A 284 4.47 -35.69 2.08
C GLY A 284 5.23 -36.93 1.59
N GLN A 285 6.39 -36.75 0.95
CA GLN A 285 7.29 -37.78 0.44
C GLN A 285 8.78 -37.38 0.62
N PRO A 286 9.72 -38.35 0.66
CA PRO A 286 11.14 -38.03 0.88
C PRO A 286 11.73 -37.26 -0.30
N GLY A 287 12.15 -36.02 -0.03
CA GLY A 287 12.73 -35.11 -1.01
C GLY A 287 11.75 -34.10 -1.63
N ASP A 288 10.59 -33.86 -0.99
CA ASP A 288 9.80 -32.64 -1.23
C ASP A 288 10.59 -31.38 -0.87
N VAL A 289 10.13 -30.27 -1.45
CA VAL A 289 10.74 -28.94 -1.41
C VAL A 289 9.63 -27.91 -1.52
N ASP A 290 9.40 -27.13 -0.47
CA ASP A 290 8.18 -26.33 -0.38
C ASP A 290 8.55 -24.84 -0.52
N PHE A 291 7.98 -24.16 -1.53
CA PHE A 291 8.21 -22.73 -1.77
C PHE A 291 7.07 -21.86 -1.25
N PHE A 292 7.45 -20.75 -0.62
CA PHE A 292 6.56 -19.69 -0.11
C PHE A 292 6.97 -18.34 -0.68
N ALA A 293 6.01 -17.51 -1.07
CA ALA A 293 6.24 -16.13 -1.46
C ALA A 293 6.17 -15.19 -0.24
N ILE A 294 6.94 -14.10 -0.26
CA ILE A 294 6.95 -13.03 0.75
C ILE A 294 7.13 -11.70 0.03
N ASP A 295 6.11 -10.85 0.00
CA ASP A 295 6.29 -9.47 -0.46
C ASP A 295 6.89 -8.59 0.64
N VAL A 296 7.78 -7.68 0.24
CA VAL A 296 8.51 -6.76 1.12
C VAL A 296 8.19 -5.36 0.63
N THR A 297 7.20 -4.72 1.27
CA THR A 297 6.54 -3.53 0.71
C THR A 297 7.26 -2.23 1.06
N GLY A 298 8.11 -2.28 2.09
CA GLY A 298 8.88 -1.15 2.60
C GLY A 298 9.76 -0.55 1.52
N SER A 299 9.68 0.76 1.34
CA SER A 299 10.32 1.46 0.22
C SER A 299 11.84 1.29 0.13
N CYS A 300 12.52 0.98 1.25
CA CYS A 300 13.95 0.66 1.30
C CYS A 300 14.24 -0.85 1.46
N GLY A 301 13.25 -1.71 1.25
CA GLY A 301 13.27 -3.13 1.61
C GLY A 301 12.84 -3.37 3.05
N GLY A 302 13.27 -4.49 3.61
CA GLY A 302 12.81 -4.94 4.93
C GLY A 302 13.71 -6.02 5.52
N ARG A 303 13.46 -6.38 6.78
CA ARG A 303 14.07 -7.54 7.43
C ARG A 303 13.10 -8.71 7.42
N VAL A 304 13.47 -9.75 6.69
CA VAL A 304 12.76 -11.04 6.68
C VAL A 304 13.38 -11.92 7.76
N THR A 305 12.58 -12.29 8.76
CA THR A 305 12.93 -13.36 9.71
C THR A 305 12.06 -14.57 9.41
N VAL A 306 12.66 -15.76 9.30
CA VAL A 306 11.95 -17.02 9.10
C VAL A 306 12.36 -18.00 10.20
N GLU A 307 11.41 -18.64 10.86
CA GLU A 307 11.65 -19.73 11.82
C GLU A 307 10.73 -20.92 11.53
N THR A 308 11.26 -22.14 11.66
CA THR A 308 10.47 -23.38 11.53
C THR A 308 10.33 -24.10 12.87
N SER A 309 9.18 -24.73 13.11
CA SER A 309 8.87 -25.45 14.35
C SER A 309 7.95 -26.65 14.14
N ASP A 310 7.65 -27.39 15.22
CA ASP A 310 6.54 -28.34 15.31
C ASP A 310 5.22 -27.69 15.79
N GLY A 311 5.18 -26.37 15.91
CA GLY A 311 4.06 -25.60 16.48
C GLY A 311 3.98 -25.63 18.02
N GLN A 312 4.85 -26.39 18.71
CA GLN A 312 4.91 -26.48 20.17
C GLN A 312 6.30 -26.14 20.75
N GLY A 313 7.18 -25.52 19.95
CA GLY A 313 8.52 -25.08 20.36
C GLY A 313 9.59 -26.18 20.30
N GLY A 314 9.37 -27.25 19.54
CA GLY A 314 10.38 -28.19 19.06
C GLY A 314 10.42 -28.23 17.53
N CYS A 315 11.04 -29.28 16.95
CA CYS A 315 11.02 -29.54 15.51
C CYS A 315 10.94 -31.05 15.19
N ALA A 316 9.97 -31.41 14.34
CA ALA A 316 9.62 -32.79 13.99
C ALA A 316 10.44 -33.36 12.83
N ALA A 317 10.70 -32.56 11.79
CA ALA A 317 11.69 -32.81 10.72
C ALA A 317 13.07 -32.18 11.07
N ASP A 318 14.05 -32.30 10.18
CA ASP A 318 15.33 -31.56 10.20
C ASP A 318 15.30 -30.62 8.98
N VAL A 319 14.95 -29.34 9.19
CA VAL A 319 14.57 -28.40 8.12
C VAL A 319 15.69 -27.41 7.81
N ARG A 320 15.91 -27.11 6.53
CA ARG A 320 16.68 -25.95 6.06
C ARG A 320 15.74 -24.89 5.50
N VAL A 321 15.96 -23.63 5.86
CA VAL A 321 15.39 -22.47 5.18
C VAL A 321 16.42 -21.92 4.18
N THR A 322 15.96 -21.55 2.98
CA THR A 322 16.74 -20.80 1.99
C THR A 322 15.92 -19.63 1.49
N LEU A 323 16.46 -18.41 1.58
CA LEU A 323 15.84 -17.19 1.11
C LEU A 323 16.45 -16.78 -0.25
N PHE A 324 15.59 -16.46 -1.21
CA PHE A 324 15.92 -16.06 -2.57
C PHE A 324 15.50 -14.61 -2.82
N ASP A 325 16.15 -13.96 -3.78
CA ASP A 325 15.75 -12.64 -4.28
C ASP A 325 14.54 -12.74 -5.25
N PRO A 326 14.04 -11.60 -5.77
CA PRO A 326 12.89 -11.59 -6.68
C PRO A 326 13.11 -12.19 -8.08
N ASP A 327 14.30 -12.73 -8.40
CA ASP A 327 14.52 -13.58 -9.58
C ASP A 327 14.21 -15.07 -9.32
N GLY A 328 14.09 -15.47 -8.04
CA GLY A 328 13.73 -16.82 -7.60
C GLY A 328 14.85 -17.87 -7.66
N GLU A 329 16.00 -17.54 -8.28
CA GLU A 329 17.15 -18.43 -8.48
C GLU A 329 18.38 -17.98 -7.66
N THR A 330 18.47 -16.68 -7.32
CA THR A 330 19.60 -16.09 -6.59
C THR A 330 19.44 -16.25 -5.07
N GLU A 331 20.14 -17.23 -4.49
CA GLU A 331 20.22 -17.46 -3.03
C GLU A 331 20.84 -16.26 -2.31
N LEU A 332 20.06 -15.61 -1.44
CA LEU A 332 20.50 -14.53 -0.55
C LEU A 332 21.07 -15.08 0.76
N ALA A 333 20.36 -16.01 1.41
CA ALA A 333 20.72 -16.58 2.70
C ALA A 333 20.26 -18.03 2.86
N SER A 334 21.00 -18.83 3.64
CA SER A 334 20.61 -20.20 4.01
C SER A 334 21.19 -20.61 5.38
N ASP A 335 20.40 -21.30 6.18
CA ASP A 335 20.63 -21.60 7.60
C ASP A 335 21.39 -22.92 7.88
N GLY A 336 22.44 -23.21 7.10
CA GLY A 336 23.08 -24.52 7.04
C GLY A 336 23.85 -25.06 8.27
N GLY A 337 23.33 -25.00 9.52
CA GLY A 337 23.98 -25.67 10.66
C GLY A 337 23.31 -25.69 12.05
N GLU A 338 23.40 -26.87 12.69
CA GLU A 338 23.18 -27.18 14.13
C GLU A 338 21.80 -26.87 14.75
N GLY A 339 20.73 -27.01 13.95
CA GLY A 339 19.35 -27.18 14.42
C GLY A 339 18.81 -28.61 14.26
N ARG A 340 17.49 -28.75 14.49
CA ARG A 340 16.55 -29.44 13.56
C ARG A 340 15.48 -28.48 13.03
N CYS A 341 15.35 -27.33 13.68
CA CYS A 341 14.66 -26.16 13.19
C CYS A 341 15.62 -25.39 12.29
N GLY A 342 15.16 -25.08 11.08
CA GLY A 342 15.72 -24.00 10.30
C GLY A 342 15.25 -22.65 10.84
N ALA A 343 16.13 -21.65 10.80
CA ALA A 343 15.86 -20.27 11.20
C ALA A 343 16.89 -19.32 10.55
N LEU A 344 16.42 -18.26 9.90
CA LEU A 344 17.26 -17.18 9.35
C LEU A 344 16.66 -15.80 9.60
N THR A 345 17.52 -14.78 9.56
CA THR A 345 17.16 -13.36 9.57
C THR A 345 18.07 -12.65 8.60
N GLU A 346 17.51 -11.99 7.58
CA GLU A 346 18.26 -11.29 6.54
C GLU A 346 17.59 -9.96 6.16
N VAL A 347 18.36 -8.99 5.67
CA VAL A 347 17.86 -7.68 5.26
C VAL A 347 17.87 -7.59 3.73
N VAL A 348 16.68 -7.62 3.13
CA VAL A 348 16.47 -7.78 1.69
C VAL A 348 15.96 -6.50 1.02
N GLY A 349 15.79 -6.53 -0.30
CA GLY A 349 15.26 -5.39 -1.06
C GLY A 349 13.73 -5.31 -0.98
N PRO A 350 13.10 -4.29 -1.60
CA PRO A 350 11.66 -4.29 -1.81
C PRO A 350 11.23 -5.34 -2.85
N GLY A 351 9.97 -5.78 -2.77
CA GLY A 351 9.31 -6.68 -3.71
C GLY A 351 9.26 -8.15 -3.28
N LEU A 352 8.67 -8.98 -4.15
CA LEU A 352 8.37 -10.39 -3.89
C LEU A 352 9.63 -11.27 -3.81
N HIS A 353 9.98 -11.73 -2.62
CA HIS A 353 11.05 -12.68 -2.34
C HIS A 353 10.49 -14.10 -2.15
N PHE A 354 11.34 -15.12 -2.24
CA PHE A 354 10.91 -16.52 -2.10
C PHE A 354 11.67 -17.26 -1.00
N VAL A 355 10.94 -17.98 -0.16
CA VAL A 355 11.47 -18.86 0.87
C VAL A 355 11.27 -20.31 0.44
N ARG A 356 12.35 -21.08 0.40
CA ARG A 356 12.32 -22.53 0.15
C ARG A 356 12.64 -23.30 1.42
N LEU A 357 11.81 -24.28 1.74
CA LEU A 357 12.07 -25.27 2.80
C LEU A 357 12.52 -26.59 2.20
N ASP A 358 13.56 -27.22 2.75
CA ASP A 358 13.95 -28.59 2.36
C ASP A 358 14.52 -29.43 3.52
N GLU A 359 14.25 -30.74 3.52
CA GLU A 359 14.72 -31.67 4.56
C GLU A 359 16.24 -31.94 4.43
N VAL A 360 16.97 -31.92 5.55
CA VAL A 360 18.45 -32.06 5.63
C VAL A 360 18.90 -33.52 5.48
N GLY A 361 18.37 -34.19 4.46
CA GLY A 361 18.64 -35.60 4.12
C GLY A 361 18.03 -36.02 2.78
N GLY A 362 16.80 -35.59 2.51
CA GLY A 362 15.96 -36.11 1.43
C GLY A 362 15.44 -37.54 1.70
N ASP A 363 15.37 -37.93 2.98
CA ASP A 363 15.09 -39.29 3.47
C ASP A 363 13.95 -39.32 4.53
N GLU A 364 13.59 -38.18 5.16
CA GLU A 364 12.46 -38.07 6.12
C GLU A 364 11.17 -37.47 5.47
N THR A 365 10.07 -37.45 6.23
CA THR A 365 8.73 -36.92 5.83
C THR A 365 7.99 -36.45 7.09
N GLY A 366 7.20 -35.39 7.00
CA GLY A 366 6.21 -35.05 8.03
C GLY A 366 6.02 -33.56 8.28
N ASP A 367 4.94 -33.30 9.02
CA ASP A 367 4.37 -31.99 9.35
C ASP A 367 5.38 -31.04 10.01
N TYR A 368 5.33 -29.77 9.62
CA TYR A 368 6.03 -28.64 10.24
C TYR A 368 5.13 -27.41 10.31
N HIS A 369 5.62 -26.40 11.01
CA HIS A 369 5.04 -25.06 11.06
C HIS A 369 6.11 -24.06 10.63
N VAL A 370 5.85 -23.23 9.62
CA VAL A 370 6.72 -22.12 9.24
C VAL A 370 6.11 -20.81 9.73
N ALA A 371 6.94 -20.02 10.44
CA ALA A 371 6.65 -18.64 10.75
C ALA A 371 7.61 -17.76 9.94
N ALA A 372 7.13 -16.66 9.37
CA ALA A 372 7.99 -15.60 8.86
C ALA A 372 7.40 -14.23 9.17
N ILE A 373 8.26 -13.24 9.38
CA ILE A 373 7.92 -11.89 9.80
C ILE A 373 8.69 -10.92 8.90
N VAL A 374 7.99 -9.95 8.33
CA VAL A 374 8.56 -8.86 7.52
C VAL A 374 8.52 -7.56 8.33
N GLU A 375 9.69 -7.11 8.77
CA GLU A 375 9.85 -5.75 9.31
C GLU A 375 10.26 -4.81 8.18
N ASP A 376 9.26 -4.21 7.52
CA ASP A 376 9.46 -3.25 6.43
C ASP A 376 10.18 -1.97 6.89
N ILE A 377 11.01 -1.41 6.00
CA ILE A 377 11.88 -0.26 6.26
C ILE A 377 11.52 0.85 5.27
N ASP A 378 10.83 1.88 5.74
CA ASP A 378 10.39 3.00 4.90
C ASP A 378 11.30 4.22 4.96
N GLY A 379 11.66 4.73 3.79
CA GLY A 379 12.55 5.88 3.62
C GLY A 379 12.51 6.46 2.21
N ARG A 380 13.67 6.86 1.71
CA ARG A 380 13.85 7.36 0.35
C ARG A 380 14.99 6.63 -0.35
N PRO A 381 14.68 5.76 -1.32
CA PRO A 381 15.67 5.23 -2.25
C PRO A 381 16.45 6.34 -2.96
N GLU A 382 17.69 6.03 -3.33
CA GLU A 382 18.50 6.86 -4.21
C GLU A 382 17.99 6.90 -5.66
N ALA A 383 18.57 7.76 -6.48
CA ALA A 383 18.08 8.09 -7.81
C ALA A 383 19.24 8.18 -8.82
N GLU A 384 19.85 7.02 -9.07
CA GLU A 384 21.00 6.83 -9.95
C GLU A 384 20.83 7.47 -11.35
N PRO A 385 21.87 8.14 -11.91
CA PRO A 385 23.24 8.25 -11.42
C PRO A 385 23.44 9.37 -10.39
N ASN A 386 23.90 9.06 -9.18
CA ASN A 386 24.20 10.02 -8.11
C ASN A 386 25.68 10.05 -7.65
N ASP A 387 26.60 9.55 -8.48
CA ASP A 387 28.09 9.65 -8.44
C ASP A 387 28.74 10.99 -8.01
N SER A 388 27.97 12.09 -7.88
CA SER A 388 28.55 13.43 -7.73
C SER A 388 27.61 14.47 -7.13
N LEU A 389 28.20 15.51 -6.52
CA LEU A 389 27.50 16.72 -6.05
C LEU A 389 26.66 17.44 -7.13
N GLU A 390 26.93 17.24 -8.43
CA GLU A 390 26.14 17.85 -9.53
C GLU A 390 24.93 16.97 -9.92
N THR A 391 24.97 15.68 -9.61
CA THR A 391 23.93 14.68 -9.89
C THR A 391 23.21 14.15 -8.64
N ALA A 392 23.56 14.69 -7.47
CA ALA A 392 23.15 14.21 -6.16
C ALA A 392 21.62 14.06 -5.97
N THR A 393 21.18 12.88 -5.55
CA THR A 393 19.78 12.56 -5.18
C THR A 393 19.23 13.62 -4.25
N SER A 394 18.11 14.27 -4.60
CA SER A 394 17.52 15.28 -3.73
C SER A 394 16.64 14.65 -2.66
N SER A 395 17.04 14.77 -1.41
CA SER A 395 16.31 14.25 -0.25
C SER A 395 16.14 15.32 0.83
N PRO A 396 14.97 15.38 1.51
CA PRO A 396 14.87 16.09 2.77
C PRO A 396 15.73 15.43 3.86
N VAL A 397 15.82 16.14 4.98
CA VAL A 397 16.17 15.56 6.30
C VAL A 397 15.20 14.40 6.58
N GLY A 398 15.73 13.22 6.89
CA GLY A 398 15.01 11.95 6.93
C GLY A 398 15.97 10.75 6.75
N MET A 399 15.41 9.56 6.52
CA MET A 399 16.19 8.38 6.13
C MET A 399 16.26 8.26 4.60
N VAL A 400 17.47 8.06 4.07
CA VAL A 400 17.73 7.58 2.72
C VAL A 400 18.31 6.18 2.76
N CYS A 401 18.16 5.43 1.67
CA CYS A 401 18.70 4.10 1.50
C CYS A 401 19.28 3.93 0.10
N GLY A 402 20.28 3.06 -0.02
CA GLY A 402 21.01 2.88 -1.25
C GLY A 402 21.95 1.68 -1.27
N SER A 403 22.67 1.51 -2.37
CA SER A 403 23.59 0.39 -2.58
C SER A 403 24.78 0.78 -3.48
N ILE A 404 26.00 0.50 -3.02
CA ILE A 404 27.23 0.86 -3.73
C ILE A 404 27.72 -0.35 -4.55
N ASP A 405 27.43 -0.43 -5.85
CA ASP A 405 28.02 -1.42 -6.78
C ASP A 405 28.30 -0.85 -8.19
N PRO A 406 29.58 -0.69 -8.63
CA PRO A 406 30.80 -1.17 -7.99
C PRO A 406 31.59 -0.07 -7.28
N ALA A 407 31.92 -0.30 -6.00
CA ALA A 407 32.65 0.61 -5.11
C ALA A 407 33.88 1.36 -5.66
N GLU A 408 34.59 0.88 -6.70
CA GLU A 408 35.69 1.64 -7.35
C GLU A 408 35.22 2.84 -8.20
N GLN A 409 33.91 3.01 -8.44
CA GLN A 409 33.33 4.00 -9.37
C GLN A 409 32.05 4.68 -8.86
N ASP A 410 31.56 4.27 -7.69
CA ASP A 410 30.24 4.55 -7.16
C ASP A 410 30.43 5.29 -5.82
N ASP A 411 30.02 6.57 -5.79
CA ASP A 411 30.18 7.53 -4.69
C ASP A 411 28.83 8.27 -4.52
N ASP A 412 27.92 7.74 -3.72
CA ASP A 412 26.54 8.24 -3.59
C ASP A 412 26.46 9.63 -2.96
N ASN A 413 25.94 10.62 -3.70
CA ASN A 413 25.71 11.96 -3.18
C ASN A 413 24.21 12.23 -2.95
N PHE A 414 23.86 12.72 -1.75
CA PHE A 414 22.52 13.16 -1.37
C PHE A 414 22.51 14.66 -1.08
N SER A 415 21.66 15.42 -1.77
CA SER A 415 21.49 16.86 -1.59
C SER A 415 20.30 17.17 -0.69
N PHE A 416 20.53 17.95 0.38
CA PHE A 416 19.49 18.34 1.34
C PHE A 416 19.58 19.84 1.65
N ARG A 417 18.45 20.45 2.02
CA ARG A 417 18.37 21.88 2.34
C ARG A 417 18.08 22.12 3.82
N LEU A 418 18.96 22.87 4.47
CA LEU A 418 18.65 23.59 5.69
C LEU A 418 17.80 24.83 5.33
N ARG A 419 16.60 24.93 5.90
CA ARG A 419 15.70 26.09 5.82
C ARG A 419 16.18 27.19 6.79
N CYS A 420 16.80 26.79 7.90
CA CYS A 420 17.30 27.65 8.96
C CYS A 420 18.81 27.48 9.19
N GLY A 421 19.41 28.30 10.05
CA GLY A 421 20.70 27.94 10.64
C GLY A 421 20.54 26.73 11.58
N GLY A 422 21.58 25.93 11.79
CA GLY A 422 21.43 24.75 12.66
C GLY A 422 22.64 23.82 12.73
N ASP A 423 22.47 22.75 13.48
CA ASP A 423 23.40 21.63 13.58
C ASP A 423 22.86 20.42 12.80
N ILE A 424 23.74 19.69 12.09
CA ILE A 424 23.41 18.47 11.34
C ILE A 424 24.05 17.26 12.01
N THR A 425 23.27 16.21 12.21
CA THR A 425 23.75 14.87 12.57
C THR A 425 23.44 13.91 11.42
N VAL A 426 24.44 13.20 10.91
CA VAL A 426 24.28 12.17 9.86
C VAL A 426 24.76 10.84 10.40
N ARG A 427 23.97 9.77 10.29
CA ARG A 427 24.29 8.44 10.85
C ARG A 427 23.99 7.35 9.84
N ALA A 428 24.93 6.42 9.62
CA ALA A 428 24.68 5.20 8.85
C ALA A 428 24.52 3.99 9.78
N ASP A 429 23.59 3.08 9.47
CA ASP A 429 23.35 1.84 10.22
C ASP A 429 22.75 0.74 9.30
N ASP A 430 22.34 -0.39 9.89
CA ASP A 430 21.70 -1.54 9.22
C ASP A 430 20.16 -1.50 9.12
N GLY A 431 19.54 -0.32 9.29
CA GLY A 431 18.08 -0.10 9.32
C GLY A 431 17.48 -0.23 10.72
N PHE A 432 18.18 -0.88 11.66
CA PHE A 432 17.65 -1.23 12.99
C PHE A 432 18.53 -0.72 14.14
N GLY A 433 19.34 0.32 13.92
CA GLY A 433 20.24 0.88 14.93
C GLY A 433 21.59 0.17 15.08
N GLY A 434 21.85 -0.90 14.31
CA GLY A 434 23.05 -1.73 14.40
C GLY A 434 24.10 -1.40 13.34
N CYS A 435 25.29 -1.97 13.50
CA CYS A 435 26.44 -1.74 12.63
C CYS A 435 26.81 -3.05 11.94
N GLY A 436 25.96 -3.50 11.01
CA GLY A 436 26.12 -4.72 10.24
C GLY A 436 27.42 -4.80 9.42
N THR A 437 27.70 -5.98 8.88
CA THR A 437 28.98 -6.26 8.18
C THR A 437 29.17 -5.52 6.85
N GLY A 438 28.10 -4.95 6.27
CA GLY A 438 28.19 -4.01 5.15
C GLY A 438 28.29 -2.56 5.63
N THR A 439 27.36 -2.11 6.46
CA THR A 439 27.21 -0.70 6.87
C THR A 439 28.35 -0.20 7.78
N SER A 440 29.14 -1.09 8.36
CA SER A 440 30.41 -0.76 9.05
C SER A 440 31.61 -0.53 8.11
N SER A 441 31.50 -0.79 6.80
CA SER A 441 32.48 -0.41 5.77
C SER A 441 32.18 0.95 5.12
N VAL A 442 30.97 1.49 5.31
CA VAL A 442 30.57 2.79 4.75
C VAL A 442 31.36 3.95 5.39
N GLY A 443 31.59 5.01 4.63
CA GLY A 443 32.09 6.31 5.07
C GLY A 443 31.11 7.43 4.76
N LEU A 444 31.02 8.43 5.64
CA LEU A 444 30.17 9.62 5.50
C LEU A 444 31.00 10.91 5.43
N ARG A 445 30.76 11.75 4.41
CA ARG A 445 31.35 13.10 4.26
C ARG A 445 30.25 14.16 4.10
N LEU A 446 30.53 15.40 4.51
CA LEU A 446 29.57 16.53 4.46
C LEU A 446 30.18 17.72 3.70
N PHE A 447 29.42 18.32 2.79
CA PHE A 447 29.83 19.44 1.94
C PHE A 447 28.84 20.61 1.96
N ASP A 448 29.34 21.82 1.70
CA ASP A 448 28.49 23.00 1.41
C ASP A 448 28.03 23.06 -0.06
N SER A 449 27.07 23.97 -0.33
CA SER A 449 26.59 24.33 -1.69
C SER A 449 27.69 24.69 -2.72
N GLY A 450 28.91 24.97 -2.29
CA GLY A 450 30.06 25.26 -3.16
C GLY A 450 31.00 24.06 -3.39
N GLY A 451 30.67 22.89 -2.85
CA GLY A 451 31.50 21.68 -2.90
C GLY A 451 32.71 21.73 -1.96
N VAL A 452 32.66 22.54 -0.89
CA VAL A 452 33.70 22.54 0.15
C VAL A 452 33.36 21.52 1.22
N GLU A 453 34.25 20.55 1.41
CA GLU A 453 34.18 19.55 2.48
C GLU A 453 34.26 20.21 3.87
N LEU A 454 33.19 20.07 4.64
CA LEU A 454 33.00 20.64 5.99
C LEU A 454 33.40 19.65 7.09
N VAL A 455 32.99 18.39 6.93
CA VAL A 455 33.38 17.29 7.81
C VAL A 455 34.05 16.21 6.96
N PRO A 456 35.36 15.94 7.19
CA PRO A 456 36.04 14.84 6.52
C PRO A 456 35.67 13.49 7.14
N GLY A 457 35.75 12.46 6.30
CA GLY A 457 35.10 11.16 6.50
C GLY A 457 35.10 10.58 7.92
N SER A 458 33.93 10.16 8.39
CA SER A 458 33.77 9.23 9.50
C SER A 458 33.21 7.89 9.02
N GLY A 459 33.77 6.78 9.52
CA GLY A 459 33.44 5.42 9.11
C GLY A 459 34.63 4.46 9.19
N GLY A 460 34.43 3.22 8.75
CA GLY A 460 35.51 2.27 8.44
C GLY A 460 36.35 1.71 9.60
N ASP A 461 35.91 1.81 10.87
CA ASP A 461 36.64 1.25 12.03
C ASP A 461 35.91 0.11 12.77
N GLY A 462 34.76 -0.32 12.24
CA GLY A 462 33.87 -1.30 12.89
C GLY A 462 32.84 -0.68 13.84
N GLN A 463 32.71 0.65 13.86
CA GLN A 463 31.56 1.36 14.43
C GLN A 463 30.67 1.91 13.31
N CYS A 464 29.38 2.15 13.62
CA CYS A 464 28.45 2.84 12.73
C CYS A 464 29.00 4.24 12.36
N PRO A 465 29.08 4.59 11.07
CA PRO A 465 29.44 5.93 10.63
C PRO A 465 28.54 7.00 11.24
N LEU A 466 29.14 8.05 11.79
CA LEU A 466 28.43 9.14 12.48
C LEU A 466 29.15 10.48 12.27
N ILE A 467 28.42 11.45 11.75
CA ILE A 467 28.75 12.87 11.80
C ILE A 467 27.96 13.45 12.98
N ASP A 468 28.65 13.66 14.10
CA ASP A 468 28.11 14.24 15.34
C ASP A 468 28.58 15.70 15.46
N PRO A 469 27.67 16.70 15.53
CA PRO A 469 28.04 18.12 15.59
C PRO A 469 28.73 18.54 16.91
N GLU A 470 28.53 17.85 18.03
CA GLU A 470 29.26 18.12 19.29
C GLU A 470 30.75 17.72 19.16
N VAL A 471 31.04 16.71 18.34
CA VAL A 471 32.41 16.16 18.15
C VAL A 471 33.09 16.75 16.91
N LEU A 472 32.33 16.92 15.83
CA LEU A 472 32.76 17.33 14.49
C LEU A 472 32.07 18.63 14.09
N GLY A 473 32.42 19.73 14.79
CA GLY A 473 31.84 21.07 14.61
C GLY A 473 32.08 21.76 13.25
N GLY A 474 32.34 20.99 12.19
CA GLY A 474 32.09 21.39 10.79
C GLY A 474 30.64 21.12 10.35
N ALA A 475 29.90 20.28 11.08
CA ALA A 475 28.45 20.08 10.91
C ALA A 475 27.59 20.92 11.89
N ALA A 476 28.23 21.77 12.70
CA ALA A 476 27.57 22.59 13.71
C ALA A 476 27.53 24.07 13.28
N ASN A 477 26.43 24.74 13.61
CA ASN A 477 26.18 26.17 13.41
C ASN A 477 26.31 26.54 11.92
N LEU A 478 25.77 25.67 11.07
CA LEU A 478 25.58 25.88 9.65
C LEU A 478 24.55 27.00 9.41
N THR A 479 24.56 27.56 8.21
CA THR A 479 23.60 28.57 7.75
C THR A 479 22.45 27.92 6.98
N ALA A 480 21.32 28.59 6.83
CA ALA A 480 20.31 28.20 5.85
C ALA A 480 20.95 28.08 4.45
N GLY A 481 20.63 27.01 3.70
CA GLY A 481 21.27 26.73 2.42
C GLY A 481 21.22 25.26 2.00
N LEU A 482 21.79 24.99 0.82
CA LEU A 482 21.96 23.64 0.28
C LEU A 482 23.27 23.02 0.79
N TYR A 483 23.19 21.75 1.19
CA TYR A 483 24.31 20.93 1.67
C TYR A 483 24.22 19.54 1.04
N TYR A 484 25.32 18.78 1.11
CA TYR A 484 25.38 17.43 0.57
C TYR A 484 26.01 16.46 1.56
N VAL A 485 25.44 15.26 1.67
CA VAL A 485 26.11 14.07 2.21
C VAL A 485 26.69 13.29 1.04
N GLU A 486 27.90 12.76 1.19
CA GLU A 486 28.50 11.79 0.29
C GLU A 486 28.72 10.49 1.09
N VAL A 487 28.35 9.36 0.49
CA VAL A 487 28.37 8.01 1.07
C VAL A 487 29.24 7.13 0.16
N THR A 488 30.19 6.39 0.74
CA THR A 488 31.25 5.68 -0.02
C THR A 488 31.68 4.39 0.68
N ASP A 489 32.16 3.34 -0.02
CA ASP A 489 32.92 2.26 0.64
C ASP A 489 34.30 2.78 1.09
N TRP A 490 34.54 2.78 2.40
CA TRP A 490 35.69 3.43 3.05
C TRP A 490 37.04 2.85 2.65
N ASP A 491 37.12 1.51 2.57
CA ASP A 491 38.33 0.80 2.17
C ASP A 491 38.41 0.61 0.64
N ASN A 492 37.31 0.93 -0.07
CA ASN A 492 37.10 0.83 -1.51
C ASN A 492 37.58 -0.53 -2.07
N ASN A 493 36.88 -1.59 -1.68
CA ASN A 493 37.30 -2.98 -1.89
C ASN A 493 36.16 -3.99 -2.15
N ALA A 494 34.91 -3.65 -1.81
CA ALA A 494 33.75 -4.53 -2.02
C ALA A 494 32.48 -3.69 -2.24
N ALA A 495 31.53 -4.22 -3.02
CA ALA A 495 30.21 -3.62 -3.14
C ALA A 495 29.47 -3.66 -1.79
N VAL A 496 28.69 -2.62 -1.50
CA VAL A 496 27.84 -2.50 -0.31
C VAL A 496 26.38 -2.69 -0.76
N PRO A 497 25.82 -3.90 -0.70
CA PRO A 497 24.54 -4.22 -1.36
C PRO A 497 23.32 -3.52 -0.74
N ARG A 498 23.47 -2.98 0.49
CA ARG A 498 22.54 -2.00 1.06
C ARG A 498 23.20 -1.19 2.17
N TYR A 499 22.80 0.07 2.29
CA TYR A 499 23.03 0.90 3.46
C TYR A 499 21.80 1.78 3.75
N TYR A 500 21.71 2.26 4.99
CA TYR A 500 20.70 3.21 5.43
C TYR A 500 21.39 4.41 6.08
N VAL A 501 21.00 5.64 5.70
CA VAL A 501 21.58 6.89 6.19
C VAL A 501 20.48 7.82 6.69
N TYR A 502 20.58 8.22 7.95
CA TYR A 502 19.68 9.14 8.62
C TYR A 502 20.32 10.52 8.65
N ILE A 503 19.80 11.44 7.86
CA ILE A 503 20.13 12.87 7.90
C ILE A 503 19.16 13.52 8.87
N THR A 504 19.67 14.14 9.94
CA THR A 504 18.85 14.81 10.97
C THR A 504 19.36 16.22 11.25
N SER A 505 18.45 17.17 11.46
CA SER A 505 18.76 18.59 11.65
C SER A 505 18.19 19.13 12.95
N SER A 506 19.02 19.77 13.78
CA SER A 506 18.58 20.70 14.81
C SER A 506 18.60 22.11 14.22
N GLU A 507 17.56 22.44 13.45
CA GLU A 507 17.33 23.80 12.98
C GLU A 507 17.01 24.74 14.16
N VAL A 508 17.50 25.97 14.09
CA VAL A 508 17.34 27.00 15.12
C VAL A 508 16.99 28.33 14.46
N ASP A 509 16.02 29.02 15.04
CA ASP A 509 15.58 30.35 14.61
C ASP A 509 16.74 31.37 14.62
N ALA A 510 16.72 32.28 13.65
CA ALA A 510 17.75 33.28 13.39
C ALA A 510 17.51 34.56 14.22
N GLU A 511 17.55 34.40 15.54
CA GLU A 511 17.22 35.45 16.53
C GLU A 511 18.39 36.42 16.85
N PRO A 512 18.15 37.72 17.10
CA PRO A 512 16.84 38.40 17.11
C PRO A 512 16.37 38.78 15.70
N ASN A 513 15.09 38.57 15.40
CA ASN A 513 14.46 39.09 14.17
C ASN A 513 13.12 39.83 14.40
N ASP A 514 12.78 40.15 15.65
CA ASP A 514 11.53 40.78 16.11
C ASP A 514 11.32 42.26 15.71
N THR A 515 12.15 42.82 14.82
CA THR A 515 11.97 44.19 14.28
C THR A 515 12.43 44.36 12.82
N ILE A 516 11.83 45.29 12.09
CA ILE A 516 12.23 45.72 10.72
C ILE A 516 13.73 46.11 10.61
N ALA A 517 14.40 46.46 11.72
CA ALA A 517 15.82 46.80 11.72
C ALA A 517 16.75 45.57 11.92
N ASP A 518 16.18 44.44 12.32
CA ASP A 518 16.85 43.20 12.73
C ASP A 518 16.38 41.99 11.88
N ALA A 519 15.35 42.18 11.04
CA ALA A 519 14.71 41.20 10.17
C ALA A 519 15.69 40.34 9.33
N ALA A 520 15.37 39.05 9.19
CA ALA A 520 16.17 38.09 8.44
C ALA A 520 16.10 38.34 6.92
N GLY A 521 17.25 38.35 6.25
CA GLY A 521 17.35 38.55 4.79
C GLY A 521 18.44 39.56 4.39
N PRO A 522 18.26 40.34 3.30
CA PRO A 522 17.12 40.30 2.36
C PRO A 522 17.14 39.08 1.44
N PHE A 523 15.95 38.57 1.11
CA PHE A 523 15.73 37.50 0.13
C PHE A 523 15.25 38.08 -1.21
N ASP A 524 15.88 37.72 -2.33
CA ASP A 524 15.53 38.18 -3.69
C ASP A 524 15.01 37.05 -4.61
N ALA A 525 14.66 35.91 -4.03
CA ALA A 525 14.03 34.75 -4.67
C ALA A 525 13.20 33.95 -3.64
N THR A 526 12.40 33.00 -4.13
CA THR A 526 11.65 32.03 -3.29
C THR A 526 12.54 31.38 -2.23
N PHE A 527 12.11 31.42 -0.97
CA PHE A 527 12.85 30.87 0.17
C PHE A 527 11.91 30.14 1.14
N ALA A 528 12.51 29.28 1.96
CA ALA A 528 11.87 28.62 3.09
C ALA A 528 12.58 29.07 4.38
N ALA A 529 11.84 29.16 5.48
CA ALA A 529 12.36 29.46 6.80
C ALA A 529 11.66 28.59 7.87
N CYS A 530 12.19 28.67 9.07
CA CYS A 530 11.58 28.18 10.30
C CYS A 530 11.60 29.32 11.33
N GLY A 531 10.72 29.27 12.31
CA GLY A 531 10.75 30.19 13.45
C GLY A 531 10.14 29.58 14.70
N TRP A 532 10.31 30.24 15.84
CA TRP A 532 9.76 29.83 17.12
C TRP A 532 9.12 31.02 17.84
N SER A 533 7.78 31.04 17.92
CA SER A 533 7.08 32.01 18.76
C SER A 533 7.19 31.56 20.22
N ALA A 534 7.96 32.29 21.04
CA ALA A 534 8.24 32.00 22.44
C ALA A 534 7.24 32.66 23.41
N GLU A 535 6.76 33.87 23.11
CA GLU A 535 5.70 34.57 23.84
C GLU A 535 4.71 35.25 22.88
N GLY A 536 3.50 35.57 23.37
CA GLY A 536 2.45 36.27 22.61
C GLY A 536 2.75 37.74 22.23
N SER A 537 4.03 38.09 22.07
CA SER A 537 4.49 39.34 21.47
C SER A 537 5.67 39.16 20.50
N ASP A 538 6.08 37.92 20.21
CA ASP A 538 7.00 37.64 19.11
C ASP A 538 6.31 37.91 17.76
N VAL A 539 7.09 38.46 16.83
CA VAL A 539 6.68 38.84 15.48
C VAL A 539 7.92 38.74 14.60
N ASP A 540 8.10 37.60 13.98
CA ASP A 540 9.34 37.24 13.29
C ASP A 540 9.33 37.88 11.90
N LEU A 541 10.32 38.72 11.60
CA LEU A 541 10.34 39.51 10.36
C LEU A 541 11.40 39.04 9.37
N TYR A 542 10.99 38.94 8.11
CA TYR A 542 11.83 38.57 6.97
C TYR A 542 11.81 39.71 5.93
N GLU A 543 12.98 40.18 5.45
CA GLU A 543 13.10 41.22 4.41
C GLU A 543 13.10 40.62 3.00
N LEU A 544 12.25 41.14 2.11
CA LEU A 544 12.10 40.72 0.72
C LEU A 544 12.55 41.83 -0.24
N THR A 545 13.24 41.46 -1.31
CA THR A 545 13.50 42.32 -2.48
C THR A 545 12.65 41.85 -3.66
N VAL A 546 11.57 42.58 -3.93
CA VAL A 546 10.55 42.21 -4.93
C VAL A 546 10.79 42.95 -6.25
N ALA A 547 10.55 42.26 -7.38
CA ALA A 547 10.71 42.80 -8.73
C ALA A 547 9.43 43.52 -9.24
N ASP A 548 9.55 44.29 -10.32
CA ASP A 548 8.44 45.09 -10.88
C ASP A 548 7.42 44.19 -11.58
N GLY A 549 6.19 44.15 -11.09
CA GLY A 549 5.13 43.25 -11.54
C GLY A 549 5.30 41.82 -11.07
N ALA A 550 5.88 41.60 -9.88
CA ALA A 550 5.99 40.29 -9.24
C ALA A 550 4.90 40.07 -8.20
N ASN A 551 4.58 38.80 -7.99
CA ASN A 551 3.63 38.29 -6.99
C ASN A 551 4.42 37.70 -5.81
N VAL A 552 3.86 37.79 -4.60
CA VAL A 552 4.39 37.15 -3.40
C VAL A 552 3.31 36.26 -2.78
N ARG A 553 3.59 34.95 -2.67
CA ARG A 553 2.78 33.99 -1.90
C ARG A 553 3.49 33.71 -0.58
N VAL A 554 2.75 33.68 0.52
CA VAL A 554 3.29 33.48 1.88
C VAL A 554 2.45 32.42 2.56
N GLU A 555 3.03 31.33 3.01
CA GLU A 555 2.32 30.23 3.65
C GLU A 555 3.10 29.74 4.87
N THR A 556 2.45 29.64 6.03
CA THR A 556 2.98 28.80 7.11
C THR A 556 2.60 27.35 6.82
N VAL A 557 3.53 26.42 7.05
CA VAL A 557 3.34 25.00 6.68
C VAL A 557 3.66 24.05 7.83
N ALA A 558 2.93 22.94 7.80
CA ALA A 558 3.13 21.77 8.65
C ALA A 558 4.42 20.99 8.31
N ASP A 559 4.80 20.07 9.18
CA ASP A 559 6.09 19.38 9.12
C ASP A 559 5.94 17.92 8.67
N GLY A 560 5.79 17.72 7.35
CA GLY A 560 5.69 16.37 6.75
C GLY A 560 4.31 15.73 6.82
N GLY A 561 3.26 16.52 7.09
CA GLY A 561 1.85 16.14 7.05
C GLY A 561 0.98 17.40 6.89
N ASP A 562 -0.33 17.31 7.10
CA ASP A 562 -1.28 18.42 6.89
C ASP A 562 -1.54 19.29 8.15
N ASP A 563 -1.30 18.76 9.36
CA ASP A 563 -1.65 19.42 10.63
C ASP A 563 -0.66 20.56 11.00
N CYS A 564 -1.18 21.79 11.12
CA CYS A 564 -0.37 22.95 11.45
C CYS A 564 0.12 22.92 12.92
N PRO A 565 1.44 23.05 13.20
CA PRO A 565 2.00 22.85 14.55
C PRO A 565 1.62 23.94 15.57
N MET A 566 1.20 25.11 15.11
CA MET A 566 0.53 26.13 15.93
C MET A 566 -0.34 27.05 15.07
N ASP A 567 -1.39 27.57 15.68
CA ASP A 567 -2.29 28.62 15.18
C ASP A 567 -1.50 29.92 14.88
N THR A 568 -1.51 30.37 13.62
CA THR A 568 -0.60 31.41 13.08
C THR A 568 -1.32 32.67 12.57
N VAL A 569 -0.55 33.74 12.35
CA VAL A 569 -0.96 34.91 11.56
C VAL A 569 0.24 35.38 10.73
N VAL A 570 0.06 35.52 9.42
CA VAL A 570 1.07 36.15 8.53
C VAL A 570 0.62 37.53 8.05
N GLN A 571 1.56 38.45 7.89
CA GLN A 571 1.35 39.75 7.26
C GLN A 571 2.37 40.01 6.16
N LEU A 572 1.93 40.54 5.02
CA LEU A 572 2.80 41.17 4.02
C LEU A 572 2.82 42.68 4.26
N LEU A 573 4.00 43.24 4.53
CA LEU A 573 4.24 44.64 4.89
C LEU A 573 4.96 45.41 3.77
N ASP A 574 4.70 46.70 3.67
CA ASP A 574 5.48 47.62 2.84
C ASP A 574 6.81 48.08 3.49
N ALA A 575 7.62 48.82 2.73
CA ALA A 575 8.92 49.35 3.15
C ALA A 575 8.88 50.35 4.34
N ASP A 576 7.71 50.89 4.70
CA ASP A 576 7.51 51.75 5.87
C ASP A 576 6.97 50.93 7.08
N GLY A 577 6.75 49.62 6.92
CA GLY A 577 6.26 48.70 7.95
C GLY A 577 4.73 48.64 8.09
N LEU A 578 3.98 49.00 7.04
CA LEU A 578 2.52 48.96 7.04
C LEU A 578 2.00 47.70 6.33
N ALA A 579 1.12 46.95 7.00
CA ALA A 579 0.48 45.77 6.42
C ALA A 579 -0.38 46.12 5.19
N LEU A 580 -0.16 45.37 4.12
CA LEU A 580 -0.88 45.40 2.85
C LEU A 580 -2.01 44.37 2.85
N VAL A 581 -1.73 43.18 3.42
CA VAL A 581 -2.64 42.07 3.68
C VAL A 581 -2.16 41.32 4.94
N GLU A 582 -3.10 40.72 5.65
CA GLU A 582 -2.94 39.87 6.84
C GLU A 582 -3.91 38.69 6.68
N ASP A 583 -3.47 37.48 7.03
CA ASP A 583 -4.27 36.25 7.05
C ASP A 583 -3.98 35.44 8.32
N ASP A 584 -4.98 34.72 8.83
CA ASP A 584 -4.91 33.83 9.99
C ASP A 584 -5.15 32.34 9.62
N ASP A 585 -6.34 31.99 9.11
CA ASP A 585 -6.76 30.60 8.84
C ASP A 585 -6.87 30.24 7.33
N GLY A 586 -6.06 30.86 6.45
CA GLY A 586 -6.19 30.71 4.98
C GLY A 586 -5.59 29.44 4.35
N GLY A 587 -4.74 28.71 5.07
CA GLY A 587 -3.95 27.58 4.59
C GLY A 587 -4.52 26.21 4.98
N GLY A 588 -3.64 25.28 5.40
CA GLY A 588 -4.01 23.97 5.94
C GLY A 588 -4.31 24.03 7.43
N ASP A 589 -5.48 23.54 7.86
CA ASP A 589 -5.99 23.62 9.24
C ASP A 589 -5.91 25.04 9.83
N VAL A 590 -5.00 25.31 10.79
CA VAL A 590 -4.77 26.63 11.42
C VAL A 590 -3.48 27.33 10.97
N CYS A 591 -2.96 26.95 9.80
CA CYS A 591 -1.87 27.66 9.13
C CYS A 591 -2.41 28.78 8.23
N SER A 592 -1.71 29.90 8.19
CA SER A 592 -2.08 31.08 7.40
C SER A 592 -1.53 31.03 5.97
N LEU A 593 -2.27 31.60 5.02
CA LEU A 593 -1.90 31.71 3.62
C LEU A 593 -2.30 33.08 3.05
N ILE A 594 -1.32 33.82 2.53
CA ILE A 594 -1.54 34.92 1.58
C ILE A 594 -1.29 34.37 0.18
N ASP A 595 -2.34 34.24 -0.64
CA ASP A 595 -2.23 33.77 -2.03
C ASP A 595 -2.53 34.91 -3.02
N PRO A 596 -1.58 35.34 -3.87
CA PRO A 596 -1.77 36.47 -4.78
C PRO A 596 -2.86 36.25 -5.86
N ALA A 597 -3.42 35.03 -6.00
CA ALA A 597 -4.59 34.80 -6.84
C ALA A 597 -5.88 35.42 -6.24
N GLU A 598 -6.04 35.38 -4.91
CA GLU A 598 -7.18 35.93 -4.18
C GLU A 598 -6.83 37.26 -3.48
N ASP A 599 -5.63 37.31 -2.87
CA ASP A 599 -5.06 38.49 -2.21
C ASP A 599 -4.41 39.45 -3.18
N ALA A 600 -5.26 40.22 -3.86
CA ALA A 600 -4.86 41.32 -4.73
C ALA A 600 -3.81 42.31 -4.15
N PRO A 601 -3.64 42.54 -2.84
CA PRO A 601 -2.53 43.35 -2.30
C PRO A 601 -1.13 42.71 -2.40
N ALA A 602 -1.03 41.41 -2.67
CA ALA A 602 0.23 40.66 -2.81
C ALA A 602 0.63 40.38 -4.27
N ALA A 603 -0.20 40.81 -5.24
CA ALA A 603 -0.01 40.62 -6.68
C ALA A 603 0.40 41.91 -7.40
N ASP A 604 1.08 41.78 -8.55
CA ASP A 604 1.55 42.89 -9.42
C ASP A 604 2.31 43.99 -8.64
N LEU A 605 3.13 43.58 -7.67
CA LEU A 605 3.86 44.47 -6.77
C LEU A 605 4.90 45.32 -7.52
N ALA A 606 5.08 46.56 -7.08
CA ALA A 606 6.09 47.45 -7.64
C ALA A 606 7.49 47.08 -7.12
N ALA A 607 8.53 47.27 -7.92
CA ALA A 607 9.90 46.94 -7.49
C ALA A 607 10.32 47.69 -6.21
N GLY A 608 10.66 46.96 -5.14
CA GLY A 608 10.93 47.54 -3.83
C GLY A 608 11.29 46.53 -2.74
N THR A 609 11.52 47.05 -1.53
CA THR A 609 11.65 46.26 -0.31
C THR A 609 10.26 46.02 0.30
N TYR A 610 10.00 44.81 0.74
CA TYR A 610 8.80 44.39 1.48
C TYR A 610 9.25 43.57 2.69
N PHE A 611 8.34 43.30 3.64
CA PHE A 611 8.61 42.38 4.73
C PHE A 611 7.48 41.38 4.89
N VAL A 612 7.81 40.13 5.23
CA VAL A 612 6.84 39.19 5.81
C VAL A 612 7.02 39.22 7.32
N ALA A 613 5.91 39.26 8.05
CA ALA A 613 5.90 39.12 9.50
C ALA A 613 5.03 37.92 9.89
N VAL A 614 5.57 37.00 10.69
CA VAL A 614 4.84 35.84 11.22
C VAL A 614 4.69 35.99 12.73
N ARG A 615 3.54 35.58 13.28
CA ARG A 615 3.29 35.60 14.72
C ARG A 615 2.26 34.53 15.08
N ALA A 616 2.25 34.08 16.33
CA ALA A 616 1.21 33.17 16.80
C ALA A 616 -0.15 33.89 16.98
N TYR A 617 -1.25 33.18 16.82
CA TYR A 617 -2.59 33.72 17.06
C TYR A 617 -2.87 33.89 18.57
N GLY A 618 -3.49 35.01 18.92
CA GLY A 618 -3.79 35.32 20.31
C GLY A 618 -2.56 35.67 21.15
N GLN A 619 -2.47 35.11 22.36
CA GLN A 619 -1.48 35.52 23.39
C GLN A 619 -0.89 34.34 24.19
N ASN A 620 -1.26 33.10 23.86
CA ASN A 620 -0.84 31.89 24.57
C ASN A 620 -0.36 30.75 23.64
N ALA A 621 -0.52 30.90 22.33
CA ALA A 621 0.09 30.00 21.36
C ALA A 621 1.61 30.26 21.36
N VAL A 622 2.38 29.18 21.46
CA VAL A 622 3.83 29.15 21.63
C VAL A 622 4.30 27.83 21.02
N GLY A 623 5.22 27.88 20.05
CA GLY A 623 5.63 26.69 19.31
C GLY A 623 6.50 27.02 18.09
N PRO A 624 6.96 25.98 17.38
CA PRO A 624 7.63 26.14 16.10
C PRO A 624 6.60 26.38 14.99
N TYR A 625 7.03 27.06 13.94
CA TYR A 625 6.36 27.03 12.63
C TYR A 625 7.41 26.95 11.52
N ARG A 626 6.96 26.63 10.30
CA ARG A 626 7.77 26.70 9.08
C ARG A 626 7.06 27.61 8.10
N LEU A 627 7.82 28.32 7.28
CA LEU A 627 7.34 29.39 6.41
C LEU A 627 7.90 29.18 5.01
N ASP A 628 7.04 29.09 4.01
CA ASP A 628 7.41 29.06 2.60
C ASP A 628 6.95 30.35 1.91
N VAL A 629 7.90 31.07 1.31
CA VAL A 629 7.67 32.37 0.66
C VAL A 629 8.08 32.29 -0.80
N GLN A 630 7.12 32.42 -1.72
CA GLN A 630 7.35 32.37 -3.15
C GLN A 630 7.37 33.77 -3.74
N ILE A 631 8.40 34.10 -4.53
CA ILE A 631 8.58 35.41 -5.18
C ILE A 631 8.74 35.18 -6.70
N GLY A 632 7.75 35.56 -7.50
CA GLY A 632 7.70 35.18 -8.93
C GLY A 632 6.70 35.99 -9.77
N GLN A 633 6.37 35.52 -10.98
CA GLN A 633 5.24 35.99 -11.79
C GLN A 633 4.24 34.85 -11.96
#